data_AF-A0A933FCY8-F1
#
_entry.id   AF-A0A933FCY8-F1
#
_cell.length_a   1.000
_cell.length_b   1.000
_cell.length_c   1.000
_cell.angle_alpha   90.00
_cell.angle_beta   90.00
_cell.angle_gamma   90.00
#
_symmetry.space_group_name_H-M   'P 1'
#
loop_
_entity.id
_entity.type
_entity.pdbx_description
1 polymer ?
#
loop_
_entity_poly.entity_id
_entity_poly.type
_entity_poly.pdbx_seq_one_letter_code
_entity_poly.pdbx_strand_id
1 'polypeptide(L)'
;MEEILEIAAMEIKRSGYSKHLSAGVVLTGGGSLIKGTADLAREVLGMPVKIGIPTGFSSGLIREIENPIYATGVGLVIHELKHRDRSAITAAVGNGRGKGSMKNILNRMRTWFDEL
;
A
#
# COMPACT_ATOMS: atom_id res chain seq x y z
N MET A 1 -14.82 17.43 0.48
CA MET A 1 -14.16 16.41 -0.38
C MET A 1 -13.56 17.06 -1.60
N GLU A 2 -14.31 17.93 -2.28
CA GLU A 2 -13.83 18.74 -3.41
C GLU A 2 -12.50 19.46 -3.12
N GLU A 3 -12.43 20.27 -2.06
CA GLU A 3 -11.20 20.98 -1.67
C GLU A 3 -9.98 20.04 -1.53
N ILE A 4 -10.15 18.86 -0.93
CA ILE A 4 -9.08 17.86 -0.77
C ILE A 4 -8.61 17.36 -2.15
N LEU A 5 -9.54 17.12 -3.06
CA LEU A 5 -9.26 16.68 -4.43
C LEU A 5 -8.61 17.79 -5.26
N GLU A 6 -9.00 19.05 -5.08
CA GLU A 6 -8.37 20.21 -5.71
C GLU A 6 -6.92 20.38 -5.24
N ILE A 7 -6.68 20.23 -3.94
CA ILE A 7 -5.32 20.25 -3.37
C ILE A 7 -4.48 19.11 -3.97
N ALA A 8 -5.03 17.91 -4.08
CA ALA A 8 -4.35 16.79 -4.74
C ALA A 8 -4.07 17.09 -6.23
N ALA A 9 -5.01 17.71 -6.95
CA ALA A 9 -4.83 18.10 -8.35
C ALA A 9 -3.69 19.12 -8.51
N MET A 10 -3.63 20.11 -7.62
CA MET A 10 -2.55 21.10 -7.58
C MET A 10 -1.20 20.43 -7.31
N GLU A 11 -1.13 19.47 -6.38
CA GLU A 11 0.12 18.77 -6.08
C GLU A 11 0.58 17.89 -7.24
N ILE A 12 -0.34 17.19 -7.91
CA ILE A 12 -0.03 16.42 -9.14
C ILE A 12 0.56 17.33 -10.20
N LYS A 13 -0.01 18.52 -10.40
CA LYS A 13 0.51 19.51 -11.36
C LYS A 13 1.88 20.03 -10.92
N ARG A 14 2.05 20.35 -9.64
CA ARG A 14 3.31 20.82 -9.05
C ARG A 14 4.44 19.80 -9.18
N SER A 15 4.11 18.51 -9.10
CA SER A 15 5.08 17.41 -9.24
C SER A 15 5.69 17.29 -10.64
N GLY A 16 5.08 17.90 -11.67
CA GLY A 16 5.50 17.75 -13.07
C GLY A 16 5.07 16.44 -13.73
N TYR A 17 4.47 15.50 -12.99
CA TYR A 17 4.07 14.18 -13.50
C TYR A 17 2.68 14.15 -14.13
N SER A 18 1.90 15.23 -14.08
CA SER A 18 0.52 15.27 -14.63
C SER A 18 0.40 14.68 -16.04
N LYS A 19 1.34 14.99 -16.95
CA LYS A 19 1.35 14.47 -18.34
C LYS A 19 1.76 12.99 -18.47
N HIS A 20 2.31 12.40 -17.41
CA HIS A 20 2.78 11.01 -17.38
C HIS A 20 1.73 10.04 -16.81
N LEU A 21 0.61 10.55 -16.26
CA LEU A 21 -0.45 9.74 -15.63
C LEU A 21 -1.49 9.22 -16.64
N SER A 22 -1.04 8.55 -17.70
CA SER A 22 -1.94 8.01 -18.74
C SER A 22 -2.92 6.95 -18.21
N ALA A 23 -2.55 6.25 -17.14
CA ALA A 23 -3.39 5.25 -16.48
C ALA A 23 -4.41 5.85 -15.48
N GLY A 24 -4.32 7.15 -15.19
CA GLY A 24 -5.18 7.85 -14.23
C GLY A 24 -4.81 7.63 -12.77
N VAL A 25 -5.81 7.75 -11.89
CA VAL A 25 -5.65 7.72 -10.42
C VAL A 25 -6.40 6.55 -9.79
N VAL A 26 -5.81 6.00 -8.72
CA VAL A 26 -6.44 5.00 -7.87
C VAL A 26 -6.72 5.61 -6.51
N LEU A 27 -7.99 5.71 -6.14
CA LEU A 27 -8.40 6.12 -4.79
C LEU A 27 -8.49 4.91 -3.88
N THR A 28 -8.02 5.04 -2.65
CA THR A 28 -8.01 3.96 -1.66
C THR A 28 -8.31 4.50 -0.26
N GLY A 29 -8.44 3.62 0.74
CA GLY A 29 -8.78 3.98 2.12
C GLY A 29 -10.27 4.22 2.34
N GLY A 30 -10.66 4.56 3.57
CA GLY A 30 -12.08 4.77 3.91
C GLY A 30 -12.74 5.96 3.21
N GLY A 31 -11.98 7.03 2.95
CA GLY A 31 -12.49 8.21 2.24
C GLY A 31 -12.95 7.90 0.81
N SER A 32 -12.40 6.86 0.18
CA SER A 32 -12.80 6.46 -1.18
C SER A 32 -14.17 5.79 -1.24
N LEU A 33 -14.74 5.38 -0.10
CA LEU A 33 -16.06 4.76 0.00
C LEU A 33 -17.21 5.77 0.13
N ILE A 34 -16.90 7.05 0.33
CA ILE A 34 -17.92 8.10 0.40
C ILE A 34 -18.60 8.19 -0.98
N LYS A 35 -19.93 8.12 -0.99
CA LYS A 35 -20.75 8.12 -2.21
C LYS A 35 -20.40 9.33 -3.11
N GLY A 36 -20.19 9.06 -4.40
CA GLY A 36 -19.89 10.10 -5.40
C GLY A 36 -18.43 10.56 -5.44
N THR A 37 -17.57 10.08 -4.53
CA THR A 37 -16.17 10.51 -4.47
C THR A 37 -15.39 10.18 -5.74
N ALA A 38 -15.60 8.99 -6.32
CA ALA A 38 -14.90 8.60 -7.55
C ALA A 38 -15.30 9.46 -8.75
N ASP A 39 -16.57 9.88 -8.81
CA ASP A 39 -17.09 10.71 -9.89
C ASP A 39 -16.59 12.15 -9.76
N LEU A 40 -16.68 12.72 -8.54
CA LEU A 40 -16.12 14.03 -8.23
C LEU A 40 -14.61 14.08 -8.50
N ALA A 41 -13.87 13.04 -8.11
CA ALA A 41 -12.44 12.97 -8.38
C ALA A 41 -12.14 12.91 -9.89
N ARG A 42 -12.97 12.21 -10.68
CA ARG A 42 -12.82 12.17 -12.15
C ARG A 42 -13.03 13.55 -12.76
N GLU A 43 -14.01 14.30 -12.26
CA GLU A 43 -14.28 15.68 -12.68
C GLU A 43 -13.14 16.63 -12.32
N VAL A 44 -12.73 16.66 -11.05
CA VAL A 44 -11.68 17.56 -10.54
C VAL A 44 -10.30 17.25 -11.14
N LEU A 45 -9.96 15.98 -11.31
CA LEU A 45 -8.64 15.56 -11.79
C LEU A 45 -8.54 15.53 -13.32
N GLY A 46 -9.67 15.55 -14.04
CA GLY A 46 -9.71 15.49 -15.50
C GLY A 46 -9.09 14.22 -16.10
N MET A 47 -9.06 13.11 -15.34
CA MET A 47 -8.46 11.84 -15.76
C MET A 47 -9.23 10.64 -15.19
N PRO A 48 -9.02 9.41 -15.72
CA PRO A 48 -9.69 8.23 -15.20
C PRO A 48 -9.40 8.01 -13.71
N VAL A 49 -10.45 7.71 -12.95
CA VAL A 49 -10.34 7.39 -11.51
C VAL A 49 -11.01 6.05 -11.25
N LYS A 50 -10.33 5.18 -10.50
CA LYS A 50 -10.86 3.90 -10.00
C LYS A 50 -10.70 3.77 -8.50
N ILE A 51 -11.56 2.99 -7.87
CA ILE A 51 -11.39 2.56 -6.47
C ILE A 51 -10.42 1.37 -6.45
N GLY A 52 -9.36 1.51 -5.65
CA GLY A 52 -8.36 0.47 -5.42
C GLY A 52 -8.79 -0.46 -4.30
N ILE A 53 -8.85 -1.75 -4.60
CA ILE A 53 -9.05 -2.81 -3.62
C ILE A 53 -7.71 -3.55 -3.48
N PRO A 54 -7.20 -3.77 -2.26
CA PRO A 54 -5.96 -4.52 -2.09
C PRO A 54 -6.07 -5.93 -2.67
N THR A 55 -5.00 -6.38 -3.34
CA THR A 55 -4.86 -7.72 -3.92
C THR A 55 -3.47 -8.27 -3.61
N GLY A 56 -3.25 -9.57 -3.79
CA GLY A 56 -1.93 -10.21 -3.60
C GLY A 56 -1.89 -11.30 -2.53
N PHE A 57 -3.02 -11.62 -1.90
CA PHE A 57 -3.18 -12.81 -1.07
C PHE A 57 -4.16 -13.76 -1.73
N SER A 58 -3.73 -15.01 -1.96
CA SER A 58 -4.51 -16.06 -2.62
C SER A 58 -4.97 -17.18 -1.67
N SER A 59 -4.57 -17.13 -0.39
CA SER A 59 -5.02 -18.05 0.66
C SER A 59 -5.36 -17.30 1.96
N GLY A 60 -6.44 -17.68 2.65
CA GLY A 60 -6.81 -17.15 3.99
C GLY A 60 -8.04 -16.24 4.00
N LEU A 61 -8.11 -15.30 4.96
CA LEU A 61 -9.16 -14.28 5.18
C LEU A 61 -9.20 -13.20 4.06
N ILE A 62 -9.31 -13.62 2.81
CA ILE A 62 -9.26 -12.71 1.66
C ILE A 62 -10.49 -11.80 1.63
N ARG A 63 -11.67 -12.35 1.92
CA ARG A 63 -12.94 -11.63 1.85
C ARG A 63 -13.02 -10.48 2.84
N GLU A 64 -12.42 -10.63 4.02
CA GLU A 64 -12.41 -9.61 5.05
C GLU A 64 -11.54 -8.41 4.65
N ILE A 65 -10.51 -8.63 3.83
CA ILE A 65 -9.59 -7.57 3.40
C ILE A 65 -9.90 -7.00 2.00
N GLU A 66 -10.92 -7.51 1.31
CA GLU A 66 -11.42 -7.01 0.01
C GLU A 66 -12.15 -5.66 0.14
N ASN A 67 -11.51 -4.70 0.80
CA ASN A 67 -12.04 -3.38 1.04
C ASN A 67 -10.91 -2.34 1.00
N PRO A 68 -11.10 -1.19 0.31
CA PRO A 68 -10.12 -0.10 0.25
C PRO A 68 -9.58 0.35 1.61
N ILE A 69 -10.35 0.20 2.71
CA ILE A 69 -9.91 0.55 4.07
C ILE A 69 -8.65 -0.21 4.50
N TYR A 70 -8.42 -1.41 3.97
CA TYR A 70 -7.28 -2.26 4.35
C TYR A 70 -6.06 -2.08 3.45
N ALA A 71 -6.13 -1.23 2.43
CA ALA A 71 -5.08 -1.13 1.41
C ALA A 71 -3.69 -0.79 1.98
N THR A 72 -3.63 0.11 2.97
CA THR A 72 -2.35 0.47 3.60
C THR A 72 -1.76 -0.71 4.36
N GLY A 73 -2.54 -1.36 5.22
CA GLY A 73 -2.08 -2.50 6.01
C GLY A 73 -1.63 -3.67 5.13
N VAL A 74 -2.45 -4.04 4.15
CA VAL A 74 -2.13 -5.08 3.16
C VAL A 74 -0.87 -4.70 2.37
N GLY A 75 -0.78 -3.46 1.90
CA GLY A 75 0.36 -2.96 1.14
C GLY A 75 1.68 -3.05 1.92
N LEU A 76 1.67 -2.74 3.22
CA LEU A 76 2.85 -2.86 4.09
C LEU A 76 3.30 -4.32 4.24
N VAL A 77 2.36 -5.25 4.46
CA VAL A 77 2.69 -6.69 4.56
C VAL A 77 3.28 -7.20 3.25
N ILE A 78 2.66 -6.86 2.11
CA ILE A 78 3.17 -7.22 0.78
C ILE A 78 4.55 -6.61 0.53
N HIS A 79 4.76 -5.35 0.93
CA HIS A 79 6.05 -4.68 0.80
C HIS A 79 7.13 -5.47 1.54
N GLU A 80 6.91 -5.81 2.81
CA GLU A 80 7.88 -6.58 3.59
C GLU A 80 8.13 -7.98 2.99
N LEU A 81 7.08 -8.70 2.58
CA LEU A 81 7.24 -10.02 1.96
C LEU A 81 8.09 -9.97 0.69
N LYS A 82 7.91 -8.96 -0.16
CA LYS A 82 8.73 -8.76 -1.37
C LYS A 82 10.18 -8.41 -1.06
N HIS A 83 10.43 -7.66 0.02
CA HIS A 83 11.79 -7.26 0.40
C HIS A 83 12.52 -8.36 1.18
N ARG A 84 11.80 -9.28 1.84
CA ARG A 84 12.38 -10.50 2.44
C ARG A 84 13.00 -11.40 1.40
N ASP A 85 12.35 -11.62 0.26
CA ASP A 85 12.94 -12.40 -0.84
C ASP A 85 14.18 -11.71 -1.43
N ARG A 86 14.19 -10.39 -1.48
CA ARG A 86 15.36 -9.63 -1.93
C ARG A 86 16.53 -9.71 -0.94
N SER A 87 16.23 -9.67 0.35
CA SER A 87 17.22 -9.87 1.42
C SER A 87 17.72 -11.33 1.46
N ALA A 88 16.88 -12.30 1.09
CA ALA A 88 17.29 -13.69 0.91
C ALA A 88 18.20 -13.86 -0.32
N ILE A 89 18.04 -13.09 -1.40
CA ILE A 89 18.94 -13.11 -2.55
C ILE A 89 20.29 -12.45 -2.22
N THR A 90 20.31 -11.31 -1.51
CA THR A 90 21.58 -10.72 -1.04
C THR A 90 22.25 -11.55 0.07
N ALA A 91 21.48 -12.25 0.92
CA ALA A 91 22.01 -13.22 1.89
C ALA A 91 22.42 -14.55 1.25
N ALA A 92 21.84 -14.95 0.11
CA ALA A 92 22.29 -16.13 -0.64
C ALA A 92 23.63 -15.89 -1.35
N VAL A 93 23.93 -14.64 -1.71
CA VAL A 93 25.25 -14.22 -2.18
C VAL A 93 26.25 -14.03 -1.01
N GLY A 94 25.75 -13.92 0.23
CA GLY A 94 26.55 -13.71 1.44
C GLY A 94 26.25 -14.72 2.55
N ASN A 95 26.87 -15.91 2.46
CA ASN A 95 27.01 -16.92 3.50
C ASN A 95 25.71 -17.57 4.05
N GLY A 96 25.67 -18.90 3.93
CA GLY A 96 24.54 -19.71 4.38
C GLY A 96 24.32 -19.72 5.89
N ARG A 97 23.05 -19.92 6.28
CA ARG A 97 22.56 -20.80 7.36
C ARG A 97 21.07 -20.52 7.63
N GLY A 98 20.21 -21.37 7.06
CA GLY A 98 18.80 -21.47 7.45
C GLY A 98 18.67 -22.03 8.87
N LYS A 99 18.46 -21.16 9.87
CA LYS A 99 17.81 -21.43 11.19
C LYS A 99 17.71 -20.22 12.13
N GLY A 100 18.05 -19.00 11.68
CA GLY A 100 18.09 -17.80 12.56
C GLY A 100 16.88 -16.85 12.48
N SER A 101 16.06 -16.90 11.42
CA SER A 101 15.08 -15.84 11.14
C SER A 101 13.91 -15.80 12.13
N MET A 102 13.45 -16.95 12.64
CA MET A 102 12.28 -17.01 13.55
C MET A 102 12.66 -16.66 15.00
N LYS A 103 13.89 -16.99 15.44
CA LYS A 103 14.43 -16.57 16.74
C LYS A 103 14.66 -15.06 16.81
N ASN A 104 15.12 -14.46 15.71
CA ASN A 104 15.36 -13.02 15.66
C ASN A 104 14.07 -12.19 15.69
N ILE A 105 12.97 -12.73 15.15
CA ILE A 105 11.64 -12.10 15.21
C ILE A 105 11.06 -12.20 16.62
N LEU A 106 11.15 -13.38 17.26
CA LEU A 106 10.68 -13.59 18.65
C LEU A 106 11.43 -12.70 19.66
N ASN A 107 12.73 -12.49 19.47
CA ASN A 107 13.51 -11.63 20.36
C ASN A 107 13.12 -10.15 20.23
N ARG A 108 12.87 -9.66 19.00
CA ARG A 108 12.43 -8.27 18.79
C ARG A 108 11.06 -7.99 19.38
N MET A 109 10.14 -8.96 19.34
CA MET A 109 8.82 -8.85 19.97
C MET A 109 8.91 -8.82 21.50
N ARG A 110 9.82 -9.59 22.11
CA ARG A 110 10.04 -9.54 23.56
C ARG A 110 10.60 -8.21 24.02
N THR A 111 11.63 -7.70 23.35
CA THR A 111 12.25 -6.40 23.70
C THR A 111 11.24 -5.25 23.67
N TRP A 112 10.32 -5.26 22.71
CA TRP A 112 9.31 -4.19 22.60
C TRP A 112 8.21 -4.29 23.67
N PHE A 113 7.92 -5.51 24.16
CA PHE A 113 7.00 -5.72 25.27
C PHE A 113 7.65 -5.43 26.63
N ASP A 114 8.97 -5.61 26.74
CA ASP A 114 9.72 -5.30 27.96
C ASP A 114 9.97 -3.78 28.11
N GLU A 115 9.85 -3.01 27.03
CA GLU A 115 9.95 -1.55 27.00
C GLU A 115 8.59 -0.82 27.20
N LEU A 116 7.48 -1.56 27.26
CA LEU A 116 6.12 -1.04 27.46
C LEU A 116 5.70 -1.10 28.93
#